data_AF-A0A9Q2L4A3-F1
#
_entry.id   AF-A0A9Q2L4A3-F1
#
_cell.length_a   1.000
_cell.length_b   1.000
_cell.length_c   1.000
_cell.angle_alpha   90.00
_cell.angle_beta   90.00
_cell.angle_gamma   90.00
#
_symmetry.space_group_name_H-M   'P 1'
#
loop_
_entity.id
_entity.type
_entity.pdbx_description
1 polymer ?
#
loop_
_entity_poly.entity_id
_entity_poly.type
_entity_poly.pdbx_seq_one_letter_code
_entity_poly.pdbx_strand_id
1 'polypeptide(L)'
;MFKSIFKRITFKTPHTYALLLFIIVVASLLTYLIPAGEYAREKKDGQTLVISGSYQEVSQHGVSFFDIFRAIPEGLLSGGEIVFYIFLVGGAFGIVHKTGAFENGVNKAMSTLGSYKVLMIPLTMTIFSILGFSIGLAEETIIFVPIGIIIARTLGYDALTGAAMVILGAASGFIGGMLNPFTVGVAQSVAELPLFSGWGLRSIIYIFILLAAITTVMIYARKVKQDMSKSIVYELEQAEGQSTATMDTPRFTKRQKVGLLLIVAAIILNVFGIFNYGWSFNEMSANFLLAGLLAGVIGGLGINGTFEAMIEGMKDILFGAMIVGFAKGIIVILEDGQVIDTIVHGMTTLLTDVPSSAVIIAMFILQFFLNFFIPSGSGQALTTMPLMVPISDLLHINRQITVLAFQYGDSISNVLFPTSAILMGALAVGKISYTQWLKFAWKLILVWVIICCIGMSIALMIGY
;
A
#
# COMPACT_ATOMS: atom_id res chain seq x y z
N MET A 1 26.54 -36.17 11.17
CA MET A 1 26.16 -36.31 9.74
C MET A 1 24.73 -35.82 9.42
N PHE A 2 23.85 -35.59 10.40
CA PHE A 2 22.48 -35.06 10.16
C PHE A 2 22.32 -33.53 10.10
N LYS A 3 23.35 -32.74 10.47
CA LYS A 3 23.29 -31.26 10.46
C LYS A 3 23.59 -30.61 9.09
N SER A 4 23.98 -31.38 8.05
CA SER A 4 24.38 -30.81 6.75
C SER A 4 23.33 -30.92 5.65
N ILE A 5 22.24 -31.66 5.84
CA ILE A 5 21.20 -31.85 4.81
C ILE A 5 20.21 -30.68 4.78
N PHE A 6 19.94 -30.02 5.92
CA PHE A 6 19.04 -28.86 6.00
C PHE A 6 19.67 -27.52 5.60
N LYS A 7 20.95 -27.50 5.17
CA LYS A 7 21.68 -26.25 4.88
C LYS A 7 21.62 -25.80 3.41
N ARG A 8 20.85 -26.49 2.54
CA ARG A 8 20.83 -26.24 1.08
C ARG A 8 19.44 -26.19 0.44
N ILE A 9 18.41 -25.82 1.20
CA ILE A 9 17.15 -25.35 0.60
C ILE A 9 17.00 -23.89 1.02
N THR A 10 17.67 -23.00 0.29
CA THR A 10 17.26 -21.59 0.30
C THR A 10 15.93 -21.53 -0.43
N PHE A 11 14.84 -21.57 0.34
CA PHE A 11 13.49 -21.31 -0.16
C PHE A 11 13.50 -19.86 -0.69
N LYS A 12 13.82 -19.69 -1.96
CA LYS A 12 13.63 -18.40 -2.64
C LYS A 12 12.13 -18.24 -2.81
N THR A 13 11.59 -17.17 -2.24
CA THR A 13 10.20 -16.78 -2.47
C THR A 13 9.97 -16.67 -3.99
N PRO A 14 8.96 -17.35 -4.55
CA PRO A 14 8.64 -17.24 -5.97
C PRO A 14 8.40 -15.78 -6.36
N HIS A 15 8.66 -15.47 -7.63
CA HIS A 15 8.34 -14.15 -8.18
C HIS A 15 6.82 -13.91 -8.11
N THR A 16 6.38 -12.69 -7.78
CA THR A 16 4.95 -12.38 -7.57
C THR A 16 4.08 -12.77 -8.77
N TYR A 17 4.51 -12.49 -10.00
CA TYR A 17 3.76 -12.92 -11.19
C TYR A 17 3.72 -14.44 -11.39
N ALA A 18 4.77 -15.16 -10.99
CA ALA A 18 4.77 -16.62 -11.06
C ALA A 18 3.78 -17.20 -10.04
N LEU A 19 3.68 -16.57 -8.86
CA LEU A 19 2.66 -16.90 -7.88
C LEU A 19 1.25 -16.59 -8.41
N LEU A 20 1.02 -15.40 -9.00
CA LEU A 20 -0.29 -15.06 -9.56
C LEU A 20 -0.69 -16.02 -10.67
N LEU A 21 0.23 -16.37 -11.58
CA LEU A 21 -0.01 -17.40 -12.60
C LEU A 21 -0.36 -18.75 -11.97
N PHE A 22 0.36 -19.16 -10.92
CA PHE A 22 0.04 -20.37 -10.17
C PHE A 22 -1.37 -20.29 -9.56
N ILE A 23 -1.78 -19.14 -9.01
CA ILE A 23 -3.12 -18.94 -8.47
C ILE A 23 -4.17 -18.99 -9.60
N ILE A 24 -3.91 -18.44 -10.78
CA ILE A 24 -4.80 -18.58 -11.96
C ILE A 24 -4.98 -20.06 -12.33
N VAL A 25 -3.89 -20.84 -12.36
CA VAL A 25 -3.97 -22.29 -12.63
C VAL A 25 -4.80 -23.00 -11.56
N VAL A 26 -4.57 -22.69 -10.28
CA VAL A 26 -5.37 -23.25 -9.17
C VAL A 26 -6.84 -22.84 -9.29
N ALA A 27 -7.13 -21.57 -9.59
CA ALA A 27 -8.49 -21.08 -9.80
C ALA A 27 -9.19 -21.82 -10.94
N SER A 28 -8.51 -22.06 -12.06
CA SER A 28 -9.04 -22.86 -13.17
C SER A 28 -9.36 -24.29 -12.75
N LEU A 29 -8.47 -24.94 -11.98
CA LEU A 29 -8.76 -26.28 -11.43
C LEU A 29 -9.95 -26.27 -10.48
N LEU A 30 -10.11 -25.22 -9.67
CA LEU A 30 -11.27 -25.07 -8.78
C LEU A 30 -12.59 -24.98 -9.55
N THR A 31 -12.60 -24.46 -10.78
CA THR A 31 -13.81 -24.45 -11.64
C THR A 31 -14.33 -25.84 -12.02
N TYR A 32 -13.54 -26.89 -11.84
CA TYR A 32 -13.97 -28.27 -12.04
C TYR A 32 -14.40 -28.97 -10.74
N LEU A 33 -13.96 -28.45 -9.59
CA LEU A 33 -14.19 -29.06 -8.28
C LEU A 33 -15.34 -28.40 -7.53
N ILE A 34 -15.54 -27.10 -7.72
CA ILE A 34 -16.59 -26.31 -7.10
C ILE A 34 -17.77 -26.26 -8.08
N PRO A 35 -19.00 -26.61 -7.65
CA PRO A 35 -20.19 -26.45 -8.48
C PRO A 35 -20.33 -25.01 -8.97
N ALA A 36 -20.76 -24.83 -10.22
CA ALA A 36 -21.14 -23.53 -10.71
C ALA A 36 -22.44 -23.07 -10.04
N GLY A 37 -22.49 -21.81 -9.63
CA GLY A 37 -23.68 -21.24 -9.01
C GLY A 37 -23.72 -19.73 -9.16
N GLU A 38 -24.90 -19.17 -8.92
CA GLU A 38 -25.13 -17.74 -9.01
C GLU A 38 -26.11 -17.26 -7.95
N TYR A 39 -25.92 -16.02 -7.51
CA TYR A 39 -26.91 -15.25 -6.77
C TYR A 39 -27.62 -14.25 -7.68
N ALA A 40 -28.90 -14.01 -7.39
CA ALA A 40 -29.58 -12.84 -7.91
C ALA A 40 -28.98 -11.57 -7.29
N ARG A 41 -28.89 -10.51 -8.09
CA ARG A 41 -28.33 -9.21 -7.70
C ARG A 41 -29.34 -8.10 -7.94
N GLU A 42 -29.38 -7.12 -7.05
CA GLU A 42 -30.16 -5.89 -7.24
C GLU A 42 -29.26 -4.66 -7.21
N LYS A 43 -29.63 -3.62 -7.95
CA LYS A 43 -28.93 -2.32 -7.88
C LYS A 43 -29.62 -1.43 -6.87
N LYS A 44 -28.89 -1.02 -5.83
CA LYS A 44 -29.36 -0.11 -4.79
C LYS A 44 -28.29 0.94 -4.50
N ASP A 45 -28.65 2.21 -4.56
CA ASP A 45 -27.75 3.35 -4.27
C ASP A 45 -26.42 3.32 -5.05
N GLY A 46 -26.45 2.86 -6.30
CA GLY A 46 -25.27 2.74 -7.16
C GLY A 46 -24.40 1.49 -6.91
N GLN A 47 -24.78 0.64 -5.95
CA GLN A 47 -24.12 -0.62 -5.64
C GLN A 47 -24.93 -1.81 -6.18
N THR A 48 -24.22 -2.83 -6.63
CA THR A 48 -24.75 -4.13 -7.04
C THR A 48 -24.71 -5.06 -5.84
N LEU A 49 -25.85 -5.23 -5.15
CA LEU A 49 -25.96 -6.02 -3.92
C LEU A 49 -26.40 -7.45 -4.23
N VAL A 50 -25.87 -8.40 -3.46
CA VAL A 50 -26.27 -9.81 -3.52
C VAL A 50 -27.56 -10.04 -2.72
N ILE A 51 -28.56 -10.69 -3.32
CA ILE A 51 -29.84 -10.98 -2.67
C ILE A 51 -29.72 -12.25 -1.83
N SER A 52 -29.87 -12.13 -0.51
CA SER A 52 -29.81 -13.27 0.41
C SER A 52 -30.88 -14.32 0.11
N GLY A 53 -30.52 -15.60 0.20
CA GLY A 53 -31.41 -16.74 -0.09
C GLY A 53 -31.70 -17.00 -1.57
N SER A 54 -31.10 -16.25 -2.51
CA SER A 54 -31.32 -16.42 -3.96
C SER A 54 -30.31 -17.34 -4.66
N TYR A 55 -29.40 -17.97 -3.90
CA TYR A 55 -28.38 -18.85 -4.48
C TYR A 55 -29.01 -20.03 -5.21
N GLN A 56 -28.54 -20.27 -6.43
CA GLN A 56 -28.90 -21.45 -7.21
C GLN A 56 -27.67 -22.01 -7.92
N GLU A 57 -27.59 -23.34 -7.99
CA GLU A 57 -26.60 -24.01 -8.84
C GLU A 57 -27.01 -23.89 -10.30
N VAL A 58 -26.02 -23.69 -11.18
CA VAL A 58 -26.20 -23.59 -12.63
C VAL A 58 -25.41 -24.69 -13.33
N SER A 59 -25.56 -24.79 -14.65
CA SER A 59 -24.80 -25.77 -15.43
C SER A 59 -23.30 -25.54 -15.27
N GLN A 60 -22.56 -26.58 -14.91
CA GLN A 60 -21.10 -26.50 -14.72
C GLN A 60 -20.41 -25.88 -15.94
N HIS A 61 -19.57 -24.88 -15.69
CA HIS A 61 -18.74 -24.24 -16.71
C HIS A 61 -17.25 -24.39 -16.35
N GLY A 62 -16.64 -25.50 -16.74
CA GLY A 62 -15.21 -25.72 -16.50
C GLY A 62 -14.36 -24.89 -17.45
N VAL A 63 -13.46 -24.07 -16.92
CA VAL A 63 -12.62 -23.14 -17.70
C VAL A 63 -11.47 -23.88 -18.38
N SER A 64 -11.30 -23.69 -19.69
CA SER A 64 -10.36 -24.49 -20.48
C SER A 64 -8.89 -24.15 -20.20
N PHE A 65 -7.98 -25.06 -20.59
CA PHE A 65 -6.53 -24.82 -20.45
C PHE A 65 -6.06 -23.54 -21.17
N PHE A 66 -6.67 -23.19 -22.31
CA PHE A 66 -6.30 -21.98 -23.05
C PHE A 66 -6.76 -20.71 -22.34
N ASP A 67 -7.86 -20.79 -21.59
CA ASP A 67 -8.42 -19.65 -20.86
C ASP A 67 -7.49 -19.21 -19.72
N ILE A 68 -6.67 -20.12 -19.15
CA ILE A 68 -5.60 -19.77 -18.19
C ILE A 68 -4.67 -18.69 -18.75
N PHE A 69 -4.29 -18.81 -20.03
CA PHE A 69 -3.41 -17.83 -20.68
C PHE A 69 -4.16 -16.60 -21.17
N ARG A 70 -5.44 -16.77 -21.53
CA ARG A 70 -6.32 -15.68 -21.98
C ARG A 70 -6.77 -14.76 -20.83
N ALA A 71 -6.87 -15.29 -19.62
CA ALA A 71 -7.22 -14.54 -18.44
C ALA A 71 -6.25 -13.39 -18.13
N ILE A 72 -4.98 -13.49 -18.52
CA ILE A 72 -3.99 -12.42 -18.31
C ILE A 72 -4.32 -11.19 -19.16
N PRO A 73 -4.41 -11.26 -20.51
CA PRO A 73 -4.80 -10.10 -21.31
C PRO A 73 -6.21 -9.62 -20.99
N GLU A 74 -7.17 -10.50 -20.69
CA GLU A 74 -8.52 -10.08 -20.29
C GLU A 74 -8.52 -9.39 -18.93
N GLY A 75 -7.73 -9.88 -17.97
CA GLY A 75 -7.53 -9.22 -16.69
C GLY A 75 -6.88 -7.84 -16.83
N LEU A 76 -5.92 -7.68 -17.74
CA LEU A 76 -5.32 -6.38 -18.06
C LEU A 76 -6.34 -5.42 -18.70
N LEU A 77 -7.22 -5.90 -19.57
CA LEU A 77 -8.29 -5.10 -20.16
C LEU A 77 -9.33 -4.70 -19.09
N SER A 78 -9.77 -5.66 -18.26
CA SER A 78 -10.73 -5.45 -17.18
C SER A 78 -10.20 -4.51 -16.09
N GLY A 79 -8.91 -4.60 -15.77
CA GLY A 79 -8.22 -3.71 -14.83
C GLY A 79 -7.68 -2.42 -15.45
N GLY A 80 -7.91 -2.18 -16.75
CA GLY A 80 -7.19 -1.19 -17.55
C GLY A 80 -7.26 0.22 -16.98
N GLU A 81 -8.42 0.66 -16.50
CA GLU A 81 -8.58 1.99 -15.89
C GLU A 81 -7.62 2.20 -14.70
N ILE A 82 -7.50 1.20 -13.83
CA ILE A 82 -6.58 1.24 -12.68
C ILE A 82 -5.13 1.16 -13.15
N VAL A 83 -4.81 0.26 -14.09
CA VAL A 83 -3.45 0.11 -14.64
C VAL A 83 -2.96 1.44 -15.23
N PHE A 84 -3.75 2.07 -16.10
CA PHE A 84 -3.39 3.33 -16.75
C PHE A 84 -3.34 4.49 -15.77
N TYR A 85 -4.24 4.52 -14.78
CA TYR A 85 -4.17 5.49 -13.68
C TYR A 85 -2.83 5.39 -12.96
N ILE A 86 -2.44 4.19 -12.54
CA ILE A 86 -1.17 3.94 -11.86
C ILE A 86 -0.01 4.45 -12.72
N PHE A 87 0.04 4.07 -14.01
CA PHE A 87 1.07 4.55 -14.94
C PHE A 87 1.13 6.06 -15.07
N LEU A 88 0.00 6.73 -15.30
CA LEU A 88 -0.02 8.18 -15.52
C LEU A 88 0.37 8.95 -14.26
N VAL A 89 -0.05 8.46 -13.09
CA VAL A 89 0.34 9.04 -11.81
C VAL A 89 1.83 8.83 -11.54
N GLY A 90 2.33 7.60 -11.64
CA GLY A 90 3.77 7.35 -11.45
C GLY A 90 4.65 8.03 -12.50
N GLY A 91 4.16 8.19 -13.73
CA GLY A 91 4.81 9.02 -14.75
C GLY A 91 4.87 10.50 -14.34
N ALA A 92 3.77 11.08 -13.85
CA ALA A 92 3.75 12.45 -13.34
C ALA A 92 4.70 12.65 -12.16
N PHE A 93 4.73 11.71 -11.22
CA PHE A 93 5.68 11.70 -10.10
C PHE A 93 7.13 11.54 -10.59
N GLY A 94 7.38 10.66 -11.56
CA GLY A 94 8.69 10.49 -12.18
C GLY A 94 9.22 11.75 -12.85
N ILE A 95 8.35 12.53 -13.51
CA ILE A 95 8.73 13.85 -14.04
C ILE A 95 9.23 14.76 -12.91
N VAL A 96 8.45 14.90 -11.84
CA VAL A 96 8.81 15.77 -10.71
C VAL A 96 10.07 15.28 -10.00
N HIS A 97 10.22 13.97 -9.88
CA HIS A 97 11.44 13.34 -9.36
C HIS A 97 12.66 13.68 -10.22
N LYS A 98 12.58 13.60 -11.54
CA LYS A 98 13.70 13.94 -12.45
C LYS A 98 14.14 15.40 -12.34
N THR A 99 13.25 16.31 -11.93
CA THR A 99 13.64 17.71 -11.63
C THR A 99 14.47 17.86 -10.34
N GLY A 100 14.59 16.78 -9.55
CA GLY A 100 15.17 16.77 -8.20
C GLY A 100 14.31 17.49 -7.17
N ALA A 101 13.02 17.72 -7.46
CA ALA A 101 12.15 18.50 -6.59
C ALA A 101 11.81 17.76 -5.29
N PHE A 102 11.58 16.46 -5.33
CA PHE A 102 11.28 15.66 -4.14
C PHE A 102 12.48 15.63 -3.19
N GLU A 103 13.65 15.24 -3.69
CA GLU A 103 14.86 15.08 -2.90
C GLU A 103 15.30 16.41 -2.30
N ASN A 104 15.41 17.46 -3.12
CA ASN A 104 15.85 18.76 -2.63
C ASN A 104 14.79 19.44 -1.75
N GLY A 105 13.50 19.20 -2.00
CA GLY A 105 12.40 19.70 -1.18
C GLY A 105 12.39 19.06 0.20
N VAL A 106 12.47 17.73 0.25
CA VAL A 106 12.54 16.95 1.49
C VAL A 106 13.84 17.27 2.24
N ASN A 107 14.98 17.38 1.56
CA ASN A 107 16.25 17.84 2.14
C ASN A 107 16.13 19.25 2.76
N LYS A 108 15.51 20.19 2.05
CA LYS A 108 15.30 21.55 2.55
C LYS A 108 14.37 21.57 3.75
N ALA A 109 13.30 20.77 3.73
CA ALA A 109 12.42 20.59 4.88
C ALA A 109 13.23 20.07 6.06
N MET A 110 13.87 18.91 5.92
CA MET A 110 14.59 18.26 7.01
C MET A 110 15.75 19.09 7.58
N SER A 111 16.53 19.80 6.74
CA SER A 111 17.58 20.70 7.23
C SER A 111 17.04 21.90 8.01
N THR A 112 15.90 22.45 7.59
CA THR A 112 15.21 23.51 8.34
C THR A 112 14.72 22.97 9.68
N LEU A 113 14.22 21.74 9.71
CA LEU A 113 13.67 21.09 10.90
C LEU A 113 14.73 20.58 11.88
N GLY A 114 15.94 20.27 11.39
CA GLY A 114 17.09 19.89 12.23
C GLY A 114 17.51 20.97 13.24
N SER A 115 17.10 22.22 13.04
CA SER A 115 17.25 23.30 14.02
C SER A 115 16.42 23.06 15.30
N TYR A 116 15.29 22.34 15.19
CA TYR A 116 14.42 21.95 16.29
C TYR A 116 14.71 20.51 16.74
N LYS A 117 15.90 20.28 17.32
CA LYS A 117 16.49 18.96 17.65
C LYS A 117 15.53 17.93 18.29
N VAL A 118 14.54 18.37 19.06
CA VAL A 118 13.56 17.50 19.74
C VAL A 118 12.34 17.13 18.85
N LEU A 119 11.94 18.01 17.93
CA LEU A 119 10.76 17.82 17.07
C LEU A 119 11.06 17.12 15.74
N MET A 120 12.34 16.87 15.45
CA MET A 120 12.79 16.26 14.20
C MET A 120 12.10 14.91 13.90
N ILE A 121 12.03 14.00 14.89
CA ILE A 121 11.37 12.68 14.71
C ILE A 121 9.88 12.85 14.40
N PRO A 122 9.04 13.48 15.25
CA PRO A 122 7.61 13.66 14.97
C PRO A 122 7.34 14.29 13.61
N LEU A 123 8.12 15.31 13.24
CA LEU A 123 7.84 16.10 12.06
C LEU A 123 8.24 15.39 10.78
N THR A 124 9.40 14.74 10.75
CA THR A 124 9.79 13.90 9.61
C THR A 124 8.79 12.77 9.41
N MET A 125 8.41 12.06 10.47
CA MET A 125 7.41 11.00 10.38
C MET A 125 6.06 11.52 9.88
N THR A 126 5.62 12.69 10.36
CA THR A 126 4.36 13.32 9.89
C THR A 126 4.43 13.68 8.41
N ILE A 127 5.55 14.19 7.92
CA ILE A 127 5.73 14.51 6.49
C ILE A 127 5.61 13.24 5.64
N PHE A 128 6.36 12.18 5.97
CA PHE A 128 6.28 10.91 5.24
C PHE A 128 4.90 10.27 5.34
N SER A 129 4.25 10.43 6.49
CA SER A 129 2.89 9.94 6.73
C SER A 129 1.84 10.65 5.87
N ILE A 130 1.97 11.98 5.68
CA ILE A 130 1.13 12.72 4.73
C ILE A 130 1.34 12.22 3.31
N LEU A 131 2.59 12.03 2.89
CA LEU A 131 2.89 11.49 1.56
C LEU A 131 2.34 10.06 1.39
N GLY A 132 2.43 9.22 2.41
CA GLY A 132 1.90 7.86 2.39
C GLY A 132 0.37 7.79 2.27
N PHE A 133 -0.39 8.60 3.02
CA PHE A 133 -1.86 8.56 2.93
C PHE A 133 -2.41 9.29 1.70
N SER A 134 -1.65 10.23 1.12
CA SER A 134 -2.12 11.08 0.02
C SER A 134 -1.74 10.53 -1.35
N ILE A 135 -0.45 10.34 -1.59
CA ILE A 135 0.08 9.93 -2.89
C ILE A 135 0.56 8.48 -2.89
N GLY A 136 0.40 7.76 -1.77
CA GLY A 136 0.89 6.38 -1.67
C GLY A 136 2.40 6.28 -1.79
N LEU A 137 3.17 7.23 -1.23
CA LEU A 137 4.63 7.20 -1.25
C LEU A 137 5.18 5.93 -0.56
N ALA A 138 5.68 4.98 -1.35
CA ALA A 138 6.11 3.69 -0.87
C ALA A 138 7.51 3.36 -1.40
N GLU A 139 7.66 3.11 -2.70
CA GLU A 139 8.94 2.78 -3.35
C GLU A 139 9.98 3.89 -3.17
N GLU A 140 9.56 5.15 -3.24
CA GLU A 140 10.43 6.31 -3.11
C GLU A 140 11.02 6.45 -1.71
N THR A 141 10.41 5.82 -0.69
CA THR A 141 10.91 5.85 0.69
C THR A 141 12.33 5.30 0.78
N ILE A 142 12.71 4.37 -0.09
CA ILE A 142 14.06 3.79 -0.17
C ILE A 142 15.10 4.89 -0.38
N ILE A 143 14.82 5.86 -1.26
CA ILE A 143 15.74 6.96 -1.58
C ILE A 143 15.94 7.89 -0.37
N PHE A 144 14.93 8.00 0.49
CA PHE A 144 14.97 8.90 1.64
C PHE A 144 15.56 8.28 2.91
N VAL A 145 15.66 6.95 3.00
CA VAL A 145 16.24 6.27 4.18
C VAL A 145 17.67 6.75 4.50
N PRO A 146 18.61 6.81 3.53
CA PRO A 146 19.96 7.32 3.79
C PRO A 146 19.95 8.75 4.37
N ILE A 147 19.03 9.59 3.91
CA ILE A 147 18.92 10.97 4.40
C ILE A 147 18.42 10.97 5.85
N GLY A 148 17.38 10.17 6.15
CA GLY A 148 16.89 9.98 7.51
C GLY A 148 18.00 9.53 8.46
N ILE A 149 18.85 8.59 8.02
CA ILE A 149 20.02 8.10 8.77
C ILE A 149 21.01 9.22 9.07
N ILE A 150 21.37 10.03 8.06
CA ILE A 150 22.33 11.13 8.23
C ILE A 150 21.82 12.14 9.26
N ILE A 151 20.54 12.49 9.21
CA ILE A 151 19.93 13.42 10.15
C ILE A 151 19.90 12.82 11.56
N ALA A 152 19.53 11.55 11.69
CA ALA A 152 19.52 10.86 12.97
C ALA A 152 20.91 10.83 13.61
N ARG A 153 21.95 10.45 12.86
CA ARG A 153 23.36 10.46 13.30
C ARG A 153 23.84 11.87 13.68
N THR A 154 23.48 12.89 12.90
CA THR A 154 23.82 14.31 13.19
C THR A 154 23.25 14.79 14.54
N LEU A 155 22.13 14.23 14.98
CA LEU A 155 21.50 14.55 16.28
C LEU A 155 21.94 13.64 17.43
N GLY A 156 22.89 12.73 17.18
CA GLY A 156 23.41 11.77 18.15
C GLY A 156 22.51 10.55 18.37
N TYR A 157 21.65 10.21 17.41
CA TYR A 157 20.93 8.94 17.35
C TYR A 157 21.70 7.95 16.44
N ASP A 158 21.09 6.82 16.09
CA ASP A 158 21.65 5.78 15.22
C ASP A 158 20.94 5.70 13.85
N ALA A 159 21.49 4.87 12.94
CA ALA A 159 20.88 4.61 11.64
C ALA A 159 19.47 4.02 11.73
N LEU A 160 19.21 3.15 12.71
CA LEU A 160 17.89 2.54 12.85
C LEU A 160 16.81 3.60 13.15
N THR A 161 17.12 4.60 13.99
CA THR A 161 16.21 5.74 14.23
C THR A 161 15.88 6.46 12.93
N GLY A 162 16.89 6.76 12.11
CA GLY A 162 16.72 7.47 10.85
C GLY A 162 15.90 6.69 9.82
N ALA A 163 16.19 5.39 9.67
CA ALA A 163 15.41 4.52 8.80
C ALA A 163 13.95 4.39 9.28
N ALA A 164 13.74 4.21 10.59
CA ALA A 164 12.42 4.07 11.17
C ALA A 164 11.55 5.33 10.98
N MET A 165 12.12 6.53 11.04
CA MET A 165 11.38 7.77 10.77
C MET A 165 10.76 7.81 9.37
N VAL A 166 11.50 7.30 8.38
CA VAL A 166 11.04 7.28 6.98
C VAL A 166 10.05 6.13 6.77
N ILE A 167 10.46 4.90 7.10
CA ILE A 167 9.67 3.68 6.86
C ILE A 167 8.35 3.72 7.63
N LEU A 168 8.37 3.96 8.95
CA LEU A 168 7.16 3.96 9.77
C LEU A 168 6.32 5.22 9.55
N GLY A 169 6.93 6.34 9.16
CA GLY A 169 6.21 7.53 8.74
C GLY A 169 5.32 7.21 7.53
N ALA A 170 5.92 6.75 6.44
CA ALA A 170 5.18 6.39 5.23
C ALA A 170 4.14 5.29 5.47
N ALA A 171 4.51 4.24 6.21
CA ALA A 171 3.60 3.15 6.54
C ALA A 171 2.40 3.60 7.39
N SER A 172 2.59 4.52 8.34
CA SER A 172 1.46 5.12 9.10
C SER A 172 0.49 5.82 8.15
N GLY A 173 1.02 6.51 7.14
CA GLY A 173 0.27 7.09 6.04
C GLY A 173 -0.54 6.05 5.26
N PHE A 174 0.09 4.96 4.83
CA PHE A 174 -0.59 3.86 4.13
C PHE A 174 -1.76 3.27 4.92
N ILE A 175 -1.55 3.04 6.23
CA ILE A 175 -2.60 2.57 7.14
C ILE A 175 -3.76 3.58 7.20
N GLY A 176 -3.50 4.89 7.15
CA GLY A 176 -4.56 5.90 7.07
C GLY A 176 -5.27 5.93 5.71
N GLY A 177 -4.48 5.96 4.62
CA GLY A 177 -4.93 5.84 3.23
C GLY A 177 -6.07 6.77 2.82
N MET A 178 -6.18 7.97 3.42
CA MET A 178 -7.30 8.89 3.21
C MET A 178 -7.57 9.14 1.73
N LEU A 179 -6.50 9.36 0.96
CA LEU A 179 -6.55 9.65 -0.47
C LEU A 179 -5.65 8.69 -1.28
N ASN A 180 -5.23 7.58 -0.68
CA ASN A 180 -4.28 6.67 -1.31
C ASN A 180 -5.01 5.93 -2.46
N PRO A 181 -4.63 6.19 -3.72
CA PRO A 181 -5.39 5.67 -4.83
C PRO A 181 -5.00 4.23 -5.17
N PHE A 182 -3.83 3.77 -4.74
CA PHE A 182 -3.29 2.44 -5.03
C PHE A 182 -3.91 1.35 -4.17
N THR A 183 -4.29 1.66 -2.93
CA THR A 183 -4.91 0.70 -2.02
C THR A 183 -6.38 0.98 -1.81
N VAL A 184 -6.71 2.05 -1.08
CA VAL A 184 -8.09 2.38 -0.73
C VAL A 184 -8.92 2.71 -1.96
N GLY A 185 -8.37 3.48 -2.91
CA GLY A 185 -9.06 3.79 -4.17
C GLY A 185 -9.45 2.53 -4.94
N VAL A 186 -8.51 1.60 -5.11
CA VAL A 186 -8.75 0.31 -5.76
C VAL A 186 -9.79 -0.52 -5.00
N ALA A 187 -9.64 -0.68 -3.69
CA ALA A 187 -10.57 -1.47 -2.89
C ALA A 187 -12.00 -0.88 -2.90
N GLN A 188 -12.14 0.44 -2.83
CA GLN A 188 -13.44 1.11 -2.92
C GLN A 188 -14.06 1.01 -4.31
N SER A 189 -13.25 1.03 -5.38
CA SER A 189 -13.77 0.81 -6.74
C SER A 189 -14.38 -0.59 -6.90
N VAL A 190 -13.74 -1.62 -6.35
CA VAL A 190 -14.28 -2.99 -6.35
C VAL A 190 -15.51 -3.11 -5.46
N ALA A 191 -15.52 -2.41 -4.33
CA ALA A 191 -16.66 -2.36 -3.42
C ALA A 191 -17.81 -1.44 -3.90
N GLU A 192 -17.67 -0.79 -5.06
CA GLU A 192 -18.61 0.20 -5.59
C GLU A 192 -18.94 1.32 -4.59
N LEU A 193 -17.95 1.72 -3.79
CA LEU A 193 -18.05 2.81 -2.83
C LEU A 193 -17.55 4.11 -3.47
N PRO A 194 -18.11 5.28 -3.11
CA PRO A 194 -17.59 6.55 -3.57
C PRO A 194 -16.11 6.69 -3.19
N LEU A 195 -15.27 7.11 -4.14
CA LEU A 195 -13.82 7.20 -3.92
C LEU A 195 -13.50 8.11 -2.72
N PHE A 196 -12.65 7.60 -1.84
CA PHE A 196 -12.19 8.23 -0.60
C PHE A 196 -13.29 8.59 0.42
N SER A 197 -14.50 8.04 0.26
CA SER A 197 -15.55 8.13 1.28
C SER A 197 -15.13 7.47 2.60
N GLY A 198 -15.66 7.98 3.73
CA GLY A 198 -15.30 7.49 5.06
C GLY A 198 -13.93 7.97 5.58
N TRP A 199 -13.28 8.91 4.91
CA TRP A 199 -11.97 9.46 5.31
C TRP A 199 -11.90 9.95 6.76
N GLY A 200 -13.03 10.38 7.35
CA GLY A 200 -13.11 10.88 8.72
C GLY A 200 -12.65 9.87 9.77
N LEU A 201 -13.27 8.68 9.82
CA LEU A 201 -12.88 7.64 10.78
C LEU A 201 -11.45 7.15 10.52
N ARG A 202 -11.08 6.96 9.25
CA ARG A 202 -9.71 6.62 8.86
C ARG A 202 -8.70 7.62 9.41
N SER A 203 -9.01 8.91 9.36
CA SER A 203 -8.15 9.99 9.90
C SER A 203 -7.99 9.91 11.42
N ILE A 204 -9.05 9.56 12.15
CA ILE A 204 -8.98 9.39 13.61
C ILE A 204 -8.07 8.20 13.96
N ILE A 205 -8.29 7.05 13.34
CA ILE A 205 -7.48 5.83 13.57
C ILE A 205 -6.02 6.08 13.19
N TYR A 206 -5.79 6.72 12.04
CA TYR A 206 -4.50 7.18 11.57
C TYR A 206 -3.72 8.01 12.61
N ILE A 207 -4.38 8.94 13.30
CA ILE A 207 -3.71 9.76 14.34
C ILE A 207 -3.14 8.85 15.43
N PHE A 208 -3.90 7.86 15.90
CA PHE A 208 -3.41 6.91 16.91
C PHE A 208 -2.25 6.05 16.39
N ILE A 209 -2.34 5.58 15.15
CA ILE A 209 -1.27 4.81 14.48
C ILE A 209 0.03 5.63 14.42
N LEU A 210 -0.05 6.87 13.92
CA LEU A 210 1.09 7.76 13.79
C LEU A 210 1.68 8.13 15.15
N LEU A 211 0.84 8.45 16.15
CA LEU A 211 1.30 8.76 17.50
C LEU A 211 2.00 7.58 18.16
N ALA A 212 1.49 6.36 17.98
CA ALA A 212 2.14 5.15 18.48
C ALA A 212 3.52 4.94 17.82
N ALA A 213 3.62 5.19 16.52
CA ALA A 213 4.87 5.09 15.76
C ALA A 213 5.90 6.13 16.22
N ILE A 214 5.49 7.41 16.28
CA ILE A 214 6.32 8.52 16.76
C ILE A 214 6.81 8.25 18.18
N THR A 215 5.93 7.82 19.07
CA THR A 215 6.27 7.53 20.47
C THR A 215 7.29 6.41 20.56
N THR A 216 7.11 5.33 19.79
CA THR A 216 8.05 4.19 19.75
C THR A 216 9.44 4.63 19.28
N VAL A 217 9.51 5.36 18.16
CA VAL A 217 10.78 5.87 17.61
C VAL A 217 11.44 6.83 18.59
N MET A 218 10.69 7.74 19.22
CA MET A 218 11.24 8.66 20.22
C MET A 218 11.77 7.96 21.46
N ILE A 219 11.07 6.94 21.97
CA ILE A 219 11.54 6.15 23.12
C ILE A 219 12.84 5.44 22.78
N TYR A 220 12.92 4.83 21.59
CA TYR A 220 14.14 4.16 21.13
C TYR A 220 15.30 5.16 20.94
N ALA A 221 15.06 6.27 20.23
CA ALA A 221 16.04 7.31 19.98
C ALA A 221 16.60 7.92 21.28
N ARG A 222 15.75 8.15 22.29
CA ARG A 222 16.19 8.62 23.62
C ARG A 222 17.13 7.62 24.30
N LYS A 223 16.83 6.32 24.23
CA LYS A 223 17.69 5.28 24.82
C LYS A 223 19.07 5.25 24.17
N VAL A 224 19.11 5.29 22.83
CA VAL A 224 20.37 5.31 22.06
C VAL A 224 21.18 6.57 22.33
N LYS A 225 20.52 7.74 22.41
CA LYS A 225 21.18 9.01 22.70
C LYS A 225 21.80 9.09 24.09
N GLN A 226 21.16 8.45 25.07
CA GLN A 226 21.70 8.35 26.44
C GLN A 226 22.86 7.37 26.52
N ASP A 227 22.81 6.28 25.74
CA ASP A 227 23.79 5.22 25.74
C ASP A 227 23.80 4.48 24.40
N MET A 228 24.81 4.75 23.56
CA MET A 228 24.92 4.19 22.21
C MET A 228 25.05 2.66 22.21
N SER A 229 25.54 2.06 23.31
CA SER A 229 25.63 0.59 23.43
C SER A 229 24.27 -0.11 23.44
N LYS A 230 23.19 0.64 23.70
CA LYS A 230 21.81 0.14 23.64
C LYS A 230 21.21 0.16 22.23
N SER A 231 21.95 0.66 21.23
CA SER A 231 21.52 0.59 19.84
C SER A 231 21.42 -0.87 19.37
N ILE A 232 20.32 -1.20 18.69
CA ILE A 232 20.15 -2.51 18.03
C ILE A 232 21.15 -2.67 16.88
N VAL A 233 21.61 -1.56 16.32
CA VAL A 233 22.59 -1.48 15.23
C VAL A 233 23.95 -0.97 15.74
N TYR A 234 24.29 -1.24 17.01
CA TYR A 234 25.53 -0.75 17.62
C TYR A 234 26.80 -1.11 16.85
N GLU A 235 26.89 -2.32 16.31
CA GLU A 235 28.03 -2.76 15.48
C GLU A 235 28.15 -1.94 14.17
N LEU A 236 27.02 -1.58 13.56
CA LEU A 236 26.98 -0.71 12.38
C LEU A 236 27.45 0.70 12.74
N GLU A 237 27.04 1.22 13.90
CA GLU A 237 27.48 2.54 14.36
C GLU A 237 28.96 2.57 14.76
N GLN A 238 29.56 1.46 15.21
CA GLN A 238 31.01 1.39 15.39
C GLN A 238 31.76 1.42 14.05
N ALA A 239 31.22 0.76 13.02
CA ALA A 239 31.84 0.69 11.70
C ALA A 239 31.72 2.02 10.92
N GLU A 240 30.61 2.75 11.07
CA GLU A 240 30.28 3.90 10.21
C GLU A 240 29.98 5.20 10.96
N GLY A 241 29.80 5.18 12.28
CA GLY A 241 29.32 6.33 13.07
C GLY A 241 30.27 7.53 13.11
N GLN A 242 31.50 7.37 12.62
CA GLN A 242 32.49 8.45 12.46
C GLN A 242 32.54 9.05 11.05
N SER A 243 31.84 8.47 10.08
CA SER A 243 31.67 9.08 8.76
C SER A 243 30.65 10.21 8.86
N THR A 244 31.10 11.39 9.29
CA THR A 244 30.42 12.66 9.01
C THR A 244 30.50 12.92 7.51
N ALA A 245 29.69 12.19 6.73
CA ALA A 245 29.41 12.57 5.37
C ALA A 245 28.65 13.91 5.45
N THR A 246 29.37 15.01 5.27
CA THR A 246 28.75 16.31 5.00
C THR A 246 28.03 16.17 3.67
N MET A 247 26.70 16.14 3.70
CA MET A 247 25.95 16.21 2.45
C MET A 247 26.11 17.61 1.88
N ASP A 248 26.81 17.73 0.75
CA ASP A 248 26.57 18.82 -0.19
C ASP A 248 25.17 18.63 -0.78
N THR A 249 24.15 19.02 0.00
CA THR A 249 22.76 18.98 -0.50
C THR A 249 22.58 20.08 -1.54
N PRO A 250 22.17 19.75 -2.77
CA PRO A 250 21.88 20.76 -3.78
C PRO A 250 20.84 21.76 -3.26
N ARG A 251 21.01 23.04 -3.60
CA ARG A 251 20.05 24.06 -3.18
C ARG A 251 18.68 23.80 -3.81
N PHE A 252 17.66 23.73 -2.96
CA PHE A 252 16.26 23.70 -3.41
C PHE A 252 15.91 24.98 -4.17
N THR A 253 15.61 24.82 -5.46
CA THR A 253 15.39 25.95 -6.37
C THR A 253 13.92 26.41 -6.37
N LYS A 254 13.67 27.64 -6.84
CA LYS A 254 12.30 28.14 -7.03
C LYS A 254 11.51 27.29 -8.03
N ARG A 255 12.16 26.77 -9.08
CA ARG A 255 11.52 25.89 -10.08
C ARG A 255 11.04 24.58 -9.46
N GLN A 256 11.89 23.94 -8.66
CA GLN A 256 11.53 22.73 -7.91
C GLN A 256 10.39 23.00 -6.91
N LYS A 257 10.38 24.17 -6.25
CA LYS A 257 9.26 24.58 -5.39
C LYS A 257 7.93 24.66 -6.17
N VAL A 258 7.94 25.24 -7.37
CA VAL A 258 6.74 25.30 -8.21
C VAL A 258 6.29 23.89 -8.62
N GLY A 259 7.23 23.00 -8.99
CA GLY A 259 6.92 21.60 -9.29
C GLY A 259 6.19 20.88 -8.14
N LEU A 260 6.68 21.02 -6.90
CA LEU A 260 5.99 20.45 -5.74
C LEU A 260 4.62 21.08 -5.49
N LEU A 261 4.50 22.40 -5.66
CA LEU A 261 3.22 23.10 -5.49
C LEU A 261 2.18 22.66 -6.53
N LEU A 262 2.59 22.35 -7.76
CA LEU A 262 1.71 21.80 -8.79
C LEU A 262 1.16 20.43 -8.39
N ILE A 263 1.99 19.56 -7.80
CA ILE A 263 1.53 18.27 -7.28
C ILE A 263 0.56 18.46 -6.11
N VAL A 264 0.86 19.35 -5.16
CA VAL A 264 -0.05 19.66 -4.05
C VAL A 264 -1.38 20.21 -4.58
N ALA A 265 -1.34 21.11 -5.57
CA ALA A 265 -2.54 21.62 -6.22
C ALA A 265 -3.32 20.51 -6.95
N ALA A 266 -2.64 19.58 -7.61
CA ALA A 266 -3.28 18.44 -8.26
C ALA A 266 -4.01 17.55 -7.25
N ILE A 267 -3.38 17.26 -6.09
CA ILE A 267 -4.03 16.51 -5.01
C ILE A 267 -5.28 17.24 -4.51
N ILE A 268 -5.18 18.54 -4.20
CA ILE A 268 -6.31 19.34 -3.72
C ILE A 268 -7.44 19.35 -4.76
N LEU A 269 -7.10 19.53 -6.04
CA LEU A 269 -8.07 19.56 -7.12
C LEU A 269 -8.72 18.19 -7.33
N ASN A 270 -7.98 17.09 -7.21
CA ASN A 270 -8.54 15.74 -7.26
C ASN A 270 -9.52 15.51 -6.11
N VAL A 271 -9.13 15.86 -4.88
CA VAL A 271 -10.03 15.78 -3.71
C VAL A 271 -11.32 16.57 -3.97
N PHE A 272 -11.18 17.83 -4.39
CA PHE A 272 -12.32 18.67 -4.71
C PHE A 272 -13.19 18.09 -5.84
N GLY A 273 -12.55 17.59 -6.90
CA GLY A 273 -13.17 16.94 -8.05
C GLY A 273 -14.00 15.71 -7.67
N ILE A 274 -13.44 14.85 -6.81
CA ILE A 274 -14.12 13.64 -6.32
C ILE A 274 -15.35 14.02 -5.50
N PHE A 275 -15.19 14.90 -4.51
CA PHE A 275 -16.27 15.22 -3.58
C PHE A 275 -17.38 16.12 -4.18
N ASN A 276 -17.08 16.92 -5.20
CA ASN A 276 -18.05 17.88 -5.77
C ASN A 276 -18.55 17.51 -7.17
N TYR A 277 -17.75 16.78 -7.95
CA TYR A 277 -18.06 16.45 -9.35
C TYR A 277 -18.03 14.94 -9.66
N GLY A 278 -17.77 14.09 -8.66
CA GLY A 278 -17.76 12.64 -8.84
C GLY A 278 -16.64 12.14 -9.76
N TRP A 279 -15.48 12.80 -9.75
CA TRP A 279 -14.32 12.39 -10.55
C TRP A 279 -13.93 10.93 -10.30
N SER A 280 -13.65 10.22 -11.40
CA SER A 280 -13.15 8.85 -11.44
C SER A 280 -11.63 8.82 -11.59
N PHE A 281 -11.05 7.62 -11.79
CA PHE A 281 -9.62 7.50 -12.08
C PHE A 281 -9.22 8.23 -13.36
N ASN A 282 -10.10 8.32 -14.36
CA ASN A 282 -9.78 8.99 -15.61
C ASN A 282 -9.51 10.50 -15.41
N GLU A 283 -10.41 11.24 -14.74
CA GLU A 283 -10.22 12.67 -14.48
C GLU A 283 -9.01 12.93 -13.59
N MET A 284 -8.82 12.08 -12.56
CA MET A 284 -7.66 12.19 -11.68
C MET A 284 -6.34 11.96 -12.43
N SER A 285 -6.30 10.99 -13.35
CA SER A 285 -5.15 10.74 -14.21
C SER A 285 -4.81 11.95 -15.07
N ALA A 286 -5.83 12.55 -15.71
CA ALA A 286 -5.65 13.71 -16.56
C ALA A 286 -5.09 14.90 -15.78
N ASN A 287 -5.58 15.13 -14.56
CA ASN A 287 -5.10 16.21 -13.70
C ASN A 287 -3.65 15.99 -13.23
N PHE A 288 -3.29 14.78 -12.78
CA PHE A 288 -1.90 14.46 -12.43
C PHE A 288 -0.97 14.55 -13.64
N LEU A 289 -1.38 14.05 -14.80
CA LEU A 289 -0.62 14.17 -16.04
C LEU A 289 -0.35 15.64 -16.38
N LEU A 290 -1.38 16.50 -16.35
CA LEU A 290 -1.22 17.92 -16.59
C LEU A 290 -0.24 18.56 -15.61
N ALA A 291 -0.37 18.29 -14.31
CA ALA A 291 0.52 18.81 -13.28
C ALA A 291 1.97 18.35 -13.48
N GLY A 292 2.18 17.07 -13.80
CA GLY A 292 3.49 16.49 -14.11
C GLY A 292 4.13 17.17 -15.33
N LEU A 293 3.40 17.27 -16.45
CA LEU A 293 3.90 17.91 -17.67
C LEU A 293 4.31 19.36 -17.42
N LEU A 294 3.48 20.13 -16.71
CA LEU A 294 3.80 21.52 -16.33
C LEU A 294 5.04 21.57 -15.44
N ALA A 295 5.15 20.68 -14.45
CA ALA A 295 6.28 20.62 -13.54
C ALA A 295 7.59 20.29 -14.26
N GLY A 296 7.58 19.39 -15.25
CA GLY A 296 8.76 19.05 -16.05
C GLY A 296 9.25 20.21 -16.91
N VAL A 297 8.33 20.89 -17.61
CA VAL A 297 8.65 22.05 -18.45
C VAL A 297 9.17 23.21 -17.60
N ILE A 298 8.48 23.57 -16.51
CA ILE A 298 8.91 24.64 -15.58
C ILE A 298 10.20 24.25 -14.85
N GLY A 299 10.38 22.97 -14.56
CA GLY A 299 11.59 22.39 -13.97
C GLY A 299 12.82 22.50 -14.87
N GLY A 300 12.63 22.74 -16.18
CA GLY A 300 13.70 22.93 -17.14
C GLY A 300 14.15 21.65 -17.84
N LEU A 301 13.32 20.59 -17.83
CA LEU A 301 13.60 19.36 -18.58
C LEU A 301 13.39 19.52 -20.10
N GLY A 302 12.71 20.59 -20.52
CA GLY A 302 12.22 20.74 -21.90
C GLY A 302 11.11 19.74 -22.22
N ILE A 303 10.56 19.78 -23.43
CA ILE A 303 9.44 18.92 -23.82
C ILE A 303 9.88 17.46 -23.87
N ASN A 304 10.95 17.15 -24.61
CA ASN A 304 11.43 15.77 -24.76
C ASN A 304 11.90 15.18 -23.42
N GLY A 305 12.70 15.92 -22.64
CA GLY A 305 13.14 15.45 -21.34
C GLY A 305 12.00 15.25 -20.34
N THR A 306 10.89 15.98 -20.49
CA THR A 306 9.67 15.75 -19.69
C THR A 306 9.02 14.41 -20.06
N PHE A 307 8.86 14.08 -21.34
CA PHE A 307 8.31 12.79 -21.75
C PHE A 307 9.26 11.61 -21.46
N GLU A 308 10.57 11.80 -21.59
CA GLU A 308 11.56 10.81 -21.17
C GLU A 308 11.46 10.51 -19.67
N ALA A 309 11.38 11.55 -18.84
CA ALA A 309 11.18 11.41 -17.40
C ALA A 309 9.85 10.76 -17.04
N MET A 310 8.79 11.04 -17.81
CA MET A 310 7.49 10.38 -17.64
C MET A 310 7.59 8.87 -17.89
N ILE A 311 8.26 8.47 -18.97
CA ILE A 311 8.46 7.06 -19.32
C ILE A 311 9.36 6.37 -18.30
N GLU A 312 10.39 7.04 -17.79
CA GLU A 312 11.19 6.53 -16.66
C GLU A 312 10.31 6.29 -15.43
N GLY A 313 9.49 7.27 -15.03
CA GLY A 313 8.56 7.12 -13.91
C GLY A 313 7.58 5.95 -14.10
N MET A 314 7.03 5.77 -15.30
CA MET A 314 6.16 4.63 -15.63
C MET A 314 6.88 3.28 -15.53
N LYS A 315 8.19 3.22 -15.85
CA LYS A 315 8.98 1.98 -15.72
C LYS A 315 9.19 1.61 -14.26
N ASP A 316 9.36 2.58 -13.37
CA ASP A 316 9.61 2.35 -11.95
C ASP A 316 8.41 1.66 -11.27
N ILE A 317 7.19 2.02 -11.68
CA ILE A 317 5.94 1.45 -11.14
C ILE A 317 5.35 0.32 -11.99
N LEU A 318 6.02 -0.09 -13.08
CA LEU A 318 5.56 -1.13 -14.01
C LEU A 318 5.20 -2.44 -13.28
N PHE A 319 6.02 -2.82 -12.30
CA PHE A 319 5.81 -4.02 -11.51
C PHE A 319 4.47 -3.99 -10.77
N GLY A 320 4.18 -2.91 -10.03
CA GLY A 320 2.91 -2.76 -9.32
C GLY A 320 1.71 -2.65 -10.28
N ALA A 321 1.85 -1.85 -11.33
CA ALA A 321 0.79 -1.61 -12.32
C ALA A 321 0.37 -2.90 -13.03
N MET A 322 1.31 -3.73 -13.47
CA MET A 322 0.99 -4.95 -14.22
C MET A 322 0.48 -6.08 -13.30
N ILE A 323 0.80 -6.07 -12.00
CA ILE A 323 0.23 -7.02 -11.03
C ILE A 323 -1.30 -6.93 -10.99
N VAL A 324 -1.86 -5.72 -11.14
CA VAL A 324 -3.31 -5.46 -11.20
C VAL A 324 -3.99 -6.31 -12.28
N GLY A 325 -3.42 -6.38 -13.48
CA GLY A 325 -3.99 -7.18 -14.57
C GLY A 325 -3.92 -8.68 -14.32
N PHE A 326 -2.82 -9.16 -13.75
CA PHE A 326 -2.68 -10.58 -13.37
C PHE A 326 -3.64 -10.97 -12.24
N ALA A 327 -3.79 -10.09 -11.24
CA ALA A 327 -4.77 -10.25 -10.17
C ALA A 327 -6.21 -10.30 -10.73
N LYS A 328 -6.55 -9.42 -11.67
CA LYS A 328 -7.83 -9.47 -12.38
C LYS A 328 -8.01 -10.74 -13.20
N GLY A 329 -6.95 -11.33 -13.74
CA GLY A 329 -7.03 -12.61 -14.43
C GLY A 329 -7.53 -13.76 -13.53
N ILE A 330 -7.21 -13.73 -12.23
CA ILE A 330 -7.77 -14.70 -11.27
C ILE A 330 -9.30 -14.57 -11.22
N ILE A 331 -9.79 -13.33 -11.16
CA ILE A 331 -11.22 -13.03 -11.12
C ILE A 331 -11.91 -13.42 -12.41
N VAL A 332 -11.32 -13.13 -13.58
CA VAL A 332 -11.85 -13.56 -14.88
C VAL A 332 -12.10 -15.07 -14.91
N ILE A 333 -11.12 -15.88 -14.47
CA ILE A 333 -11.29 -17.35 -14.42
C ILE A 333 -12.42 -17.77 -13.47
N LEU A 334 -12.52 -17.16 -12.30
CA LEU A 334 -13.54 -17.54 -11.32
C LEU A 334 -14.95 -17.07 -11.73
N GLU A 335 -15.05 -15.93 -12.44
CA GLU A 335 -16.27 -15.41 -13.04
C GLU A 335 -16.74 -16.29 -14.20
N ASP A 336 -15.84 -16.61 -15.14
CA ASP A 336 -16.14 -17.49 -16.28
C ASP A 336 -16.53 -18.90 -15.82
N GLY A 337 -15.90 -19.39 -14.74
CA GLY A 337 -16.25 -20.65 -14.11
C GLY A 337 -17.56 -20.64 -13.32
N GLN A 338 -18.15 -19.45 -13.12
CA GLN A 338 -19.33 -19.22 -12.27
C GLN A 338 -19.18 -19.83 -10.87
N VAL A 339 -17.97 -19.79 -10.28
CA VAL A 339 -17.69 -20.40 -8.97
C VAL A 339 -17.57 -19.38 -7.83
N ILE A 340 -17.47 -18.08 -8.14
CA ILE A 340 -17.38 -17.02 -7.13
C ILE A 340 -18.55 -17.10 -6.15
N ASP A 341 -19.77 -17.17 -6.67
CA ASP A 341 -20.97 -17.16 -5.85
C ASP A 341 -21.10 -18.42 -4.99
N THR A 342 -20.63 -19.56 -5.49
CA THR A 342 -20.56 -20.80 -4.70
C THR A 342 -19.51 -20.75 -3.59
N ILE A 343 -18.33 -20.17 -3.87
CA ILE A 343 -17.31 -19.92 -2.83
C ILE A 343 -17.90 -18.99 -1.76
N VAL A 344 -18.53 -17.90 -2.17
CA VAL A 344 -19.20 -16.94 -1.28
C VAL A 344 -20.29 -17.64 -0.47
N HIS A 345 -21.13 -18.48 -1.08
CA HIS A 345 -22.18 -19.24 -0.40
C HIS A 345 -21.59 -20.17 0.67
N GLY A 346 -20.56 -20.94 0.32
CA GLY A 346 -19.87 -21.85 1.24
C GLY A 346 -19.20 -21.10 2.40
N MET A 347 -18.57 -19.95 2.13
CA MET A 347 -17.99 -19.13 3.20
C MET A 347 -19.05 -18.50 4.09
N THR A 348 -20.13 -17.97 3.50
CA THR A 348 -21.19 -17.29 4.24
C THR A 348 -21.93 -18.27 5.16
N THR A 349 -22.24 -19.48 4.69
CA THR A 349 -22.92 -20.50 5.50
C THR A 349 -22.12 -20.93 6.73
N LEU A 350 -20.79 -20.93 6.66
CA LEU A 350 -19.90 -21.17 7.80
C LEU A 350 -19.82 -19.99 8.77
N LEU A 351 -20.20 -18.79 8.34
CA LEU A 351 -20.06 -17.54 9.08
C LEU A 351 -21.39 -16.96 9.58
N THR A 352 -22.54 -17.51 9.19
CA THR A 352 -23.88 -16.99 9.53
C THR A 352 -24.08 -16.78 11.03
N ASP A 353 -23.59 -17.72 11.86
CA ASP A 353 -23.73 -17.66 13.33
C ASP A 353 -22.54 -16.98 14.03
N VAL A 354 -21.58 -16.46 13.27
CA VAL A 354 -20.38 -15.80 13.80
C VAL A 354 -20.67 -14.30 13.96
N PRO A 355 -20.38 -13.68 15.12
CA PRO A 355 -20.58 -12.25 15.30
C PRO A 355 -19.82 -11.43 14.24
N SER A 356 -20.46 -10.40 13.68
CA SER A 356 -19.88 -9.57 12.60
C SER A 356 -18.51 -8.97 12.97
N SER A 357 -18.29 -8.63 14.24
CA SER A 357 -17.00 -8.15 14.74
C SER A 357 -15.89 -9.20 14.59
N ALA A 358 -16.19 -10.47 14.85
CA ALA A 358 -15.25 -11.57 14.67
C ALA A 358 -14.99 -11.85 13.18
N VAL A 359 -16.02 -11.75 12.33
CA VAL A 359 -15.88 -11.88 10.87
C VAL A 359 -14.94 -10.81 10.31
N ILE A 360 -15.12 -9.54 10.69
CA ILE A 360 -14.28 -8.43 10.25
C ILE A 360 -12.83 -8.61 10.71
N ILE A 361 -12.60 -9.05 11.95
CA ILE A 361 -11.25 -9.34 12.45
C ILE A 361 -10.63 -10.52 11.68
N ALA A 362 -11.40 -11.56 11.38
CA ALA A 362 -10.93 -12.68 10.58
C ALA A 362 -10.56 -12.24 9.15
N MET A 363 -11.37 -11.37 8.53
CA MET A 363 -11.06 -10.74 7.25
C MET A 363 -9.74 -9.97 7.32
N PHE A 364 -9.54 -9.14 8.34
CA PHE A 364 -8.28 -8.42 8.55
C PHE A 364 -7.08 -9.37 8.70
N ILE A 365 -7.20 -10.42 9.51
CA ILE A 365 -6.14 -11.41 9.72
C ILE A 365 -5.81 -12.15 8.41
N LEU A 366 -6.84 -12.54 7.66
CA LEU A 366 -6.67 -13.18 6.36
C LEU A 366 -5.90 -12.27 5.41
N GLN A 367 -6.26 -11.00 5.36
CA GLN A 367 -5.60 -9.99 4.52
C GLN A 367 -4.15 -9.77 4.96
N PHE A 368 -3.91 -9.71 6.26
CA PHE A 368 -2.57 -9.62 6.82
C PHE A 368 -1.68 -10.77 6.37
N PHE A 369 -2.15 -12.02 6.46
CA PHE A 369 -1.35 -13.18 6.05
C PHE A 369 -1.27 -13.37 4.53
N LEU A 370 -2.34 -13.05 3.78
CA LEU A 370 -2.33 -13.10 2.32
C LEU A 370 -1.27 -12.19 1.71
N ASN A 371 -1.03 -11.03 2.33
CA ASN A 371 0.00 -10.10 1.85
C ASN A 371 1.43 -10.70 1.92
N PHE A 372 1.66 -11.76 2.71
CA PHE A 372 2.91 -12.51 2.64
C PHE A 372 3.15 -13.06 1.22
N PHE A 373 2.08 -13.56 0.59
CA PHE A 373 2.11 -14.17 -0.73
C PHE A 373 1.96 -13.12 -1.84
N ILE A 374 1.05 -12.16 -1.66
CA ILE A 374 0.77 -11.10 -2.64
C ILE A 374 1.17 -9.75 -2.03
N PRO A 375 2.48 -9.40 -1.95
CA PRO A 375 2.97 -8.16 -1.33
C PRO A 375 2.72 -6.94 -2.25
N SER A 376 1.46 -6.69 -2.59
CA SER A 376 1.00 -5.60 -3.46
C SER A 376 -0.45 -5.26 -3.13
N GLY A 377 -0.67 -4.13 -2.45
CA GLY A 377 -2.01 -3.74 -2.01
C GLY A 377 -3.03 -3.64 -3.15
N SER A 378 -2.66 -3.08 -4.31
CA SER A 378 -3.57 -3.01 -5.47
C SER A 378 -3.93 -4.40 -6.01
N GLY A 379 -2.93 -5.28 -6.17
CA GLY A 379 -3.16 -6.65 -6.65
C GLY A 379 -3.97 -7.48 -5.65
N GLN A 380 -3.68 -7.32 -4.37
CA GLN A 380 -4.39 -7.98 -3.28
C GLN A 380 -5.85 -7.52 -3.24
N ALA A 381 -6.13 -6.22 -3.29
CA ALA A 381 -7.48 -5.67 -3.34
C ALA A 381 -8.28 -6.28 -4.50
N LEU A 382 -7.70 -6.32 -5.70
CA LEU A 382 -8.36 -6.85 -6.89
C LEU A 382 -8.61 -8.35 -6.87
N THR A 383 -7.79 -9.10 -6.12
CA THR A 383 -7.96 -10.54 -5.98
C THR A 383 -8.98 -10.90 -4.90
N THR A 384 -9.03 -10.15 -3.80
CA THR A 384 -9.78 -10.56 -2.60
C THR A 384 -11.08 -9.81 -2.37
N MET A 385 -11.16 -8.52 -2.73
CA MET A 385 -12.37 -7.73 -2.52
C MET A 385 -13.59 -8.27 -3.29
N PRO A 386 -13.46 -8.81 -4.52
CA PRO A 386 -14.60 -9.43 -5.21
C PRO A 386 -15.23 -10.62 -4.47
N LEU A 387 -14.47 -11.26 -3.58
CA LEU A 387 -14.98 -12.33 -2.71
C LEU A 387 -15.53 -11.76 -1.40
N MET A 388 -14.83 -10.80 -0.79
CA MET A 388 -15.21 -10.26 0.53
C MET A 388 -16.42 -9.35 0.51
N VAL A 389 -16.64 -8.61 -0.59
CA VAL A 389 -17.77 -7.68 -0.74
C VAL A 389 -19.10 -8.44 -0.73
N PRO A 390 -19.32 -9.49 -1.57
CA PRO A 390 -20.51 -10.33 -1.48
C PRO A 390 -20.72 -10.98 -0.11
N ILE A 391 -19.66 -11.47 0.55
CA ILE A 391 -19.75 -12.04 1.90
C ILE A 391 -20.23 -10.99 2.89
N SER A 392 -19.74 -9.75 2.76
CA SER A 392 -20.13 -8.65 3.62
C SER A 392 -21.60 -8.27 3.41
N ASP A 393 -22.06 -8.21 2.15
CA ASP A 393 -23.47 -7.94 1.84
C ASP A 393 -24.40 -9.00 2.46
N LEU A 394 -24.08 -10.29 2.30
CA LEU A 394 -24.86 -11.41 2.83
C LEU A 394 -24.87 -11.47 4.37
N LEU A 395 -23.80 -11.02 5.02
CA LEU A 395 -23.69 -10.93 6.48
C LEU A 395 -24.10 -9.54 7.02
N HIS A 396 -24.65 -8.67 6.18
CA HIS A 396 -25.08 -7.32 6.51
C HIS A 396 -23.98 -6.44 7.14
N ILE A 397 -22.73 -6.62 6.70
CA ILE A 397 -21.56 -5.83 7.06
C ILE A 397 -21.37 -4.73 6.03
N ASN A 398 -21.20 -3.47 6.49
CA ASN A 398 -20.93 -2.35 5.59
C ASN A 398 -19.61 -2.58 4.82
N ARG A 399 -19.66 -2.49 3.49
CA ARG A 399 -18.51 -2.60 2.58
C ARG A 399 -17.33 -1.68 2.97
N GLN A 400 -17.58 -0.54 3.62
CA GLN A 400 -16.52 0.34 4.13
C GLN A 400 -15.64 -0.35 5.17
N ILE A 401 -16.25 -1.15 6.05
CA ILE A 401 -15.53 -1.87 7.09
C ILE A 401 -14.72 -3.02 6.46
N THR A 402 -15.23 -3.63 5.39
CA THR A 402 -14.51 -4.60 4.55
C THR A 402 -13.27 -3.98 3.93
N VAL A 403 -13.37 -2.74 3.42
CA VAL A 403 -12.22 -1.97 2.93
C VAL A 403 -11.20 -1.69 4.04
N LEU A 404 -11.63 -1.35 5.26
CA LEU A 404 -10.73 -1.17 6.40
C LEU A 404 -9.97 -2.46 6.75
N ALA A 405 -10.67 -3.61 6.77
CA ALA A 405 -10.06 -4.90 7.05
C ALA A 405 -8.96 -5.25 6.04
N PHE A 406 -9.22 -5.04 4.74
CA PHE A 406 -8.22 -5.13 3.68
C PHE A 406 -7.05 -4.16 3.91
N GLN A 407 -7.35 -2.87 4.02
CA GLN A 407 -6.34 -1.81 4.08
C GLN A 407 -5.36 -2.01 5.24
N TYR A 408 -5.89 -2.32 6.42
CA TYR A 408 -5.07 -2.51 7.62
C TYR A 408 -4.24 -3.79 7.53
N GLY A 409 -4.82 -4.87 6.98
CA GLY A 409 -4.11 -6.13 6.79
C GLY A 409 -2.89 -5.96 5.88
N ASP A 410 -3.10 -5.39 4.70
CA ASP A 410 -2.06 -5.06 3.72
C ASP A 410 -1.00 -4.10 4.32
N SER A 411 -1.41 -2.96 4.85
CA SER A 411 -0.46 -1.91 5.23
C SER A 411 0.43 -2.31 6.42
N ILE A 412 -0.11 -3.01 7.43
CA ILE A 412 0.68 -3.45 8.59
C ILE A 412 1.65 -4.58 8.20
N SER A 413 1.21 -5.53 7.37
CA SER A 413 2.07 -6.64 6.96
C SER A 413 3.23 -6.17 6.06
N ASN A 414 3.07 -5.09 5.30
CA ASN A 414 4.13 -4.49 4.48
C ASN A 414 5.33 -3.93 5.27
N VAL A 415 5.19 -3.68 6.58
CA VAL A 415 6.32 -3.33 7.48
C VAL A 415 6.86 -4.49 8.29
N LEU A 416 6.24 -5.67 8.18
CA LEU A 416 6.61 -6.88 8.92
C LEU A 416 7.29 -7.91 8.03
N PHE A 417 6.69 -8.24 6.89
CA PHE A 417 7.10 -9.39 6.11
C PHE A 417 8.29 -9.11 5.20
N PRO A 418 9.25 -10.05 5.11
CA PRO A 418 10.43 -9.89 4.25
C PRO A 418 10.11 -10.01 2.76
N THR A 419 8.86 -10.34 2.40
CA THR A 419 8.38 -10.34 1.02
C THR A 419 8.05 -8.94 0.50
N SER A 420 7.95 -7.94 1.39
CA SER A 420 7.84 -6.53 1.02
C SER A 420 9.16 -6.03 0.44
N ALA A 421 9.17 -5.82 -0.89
CA ALA A 421 10.34 -5.30 -1.60
C ALA A 421 10.74 -3.90 -1.11
N ILE A 422 9.75 -3.08 -0.75
CA ILE A 422 9.95 -1.72 -0.22
C ILE A 422 10.67 -1.78 1.12
N LEU A 423 10.19 -2.61 2.06
CA LEU A 423 10.84 -2.79 3.36
C LEU A 423 12.27 -3.31 3.19
N MET A 424 12.45 -4.38 2.41
CA MET A 424 13.77 -4.98 2.24
C MET A 424 14.75 -4.05 1.52
N GLY A 425 14.29 -3.29 0.53
CA GLY A 425 15.08 -2.26 -0.15
C GLY A 425 15.49 -1.15 0.79
N ALA A 426 14.54 -0.62 1.57
CA ALA A 426 14.77 0.41 2.58
C ALA A 426 15.77 -0.02 3.66
N LEU A 427 15.67 -1.27 4.13
CA LEU A 427 16.62 -1.84 5.09
C LEU A 427 18.01 -2.04 4.47
N ALA A 428 18.07 -2.50 3.22
CA ALA A 428 19.33 -2.76 2.52
C ALA A 428 20.14 -1.46 2.31
N VAL A 429 19.51 -0.37 1.86
CA VAL A 429 20.21 0.92 1.71
C VAL A 429 20.66 1.50 3.04
N GLY A 430 19.95 1.20 4.13
CA GLY A 430 20.34 1.55 5.49
C GLY A 430 21.37 0.60 6.12
N LYS A 431 21.76 -0.49 5.43
CA LYS A 431 22.58 -1.58 5.96
C LYS A 431 22.05 -2.18 7.28
N ILE A 432 20.73 -2.14 7.46
CA ILE A 432 20.04 -2.70 8.62
C ILE A 432 19.58 -4.11 8.24
N SER A 433 19.91 -5.11 9.04
CA SER A 433 19.39 -6.46 8.80
C SER A 433 17.90 -6.56 9.14
N TYR A 434 17.19 -7.45 8.45
CA TYR A 434 15.78 -7.73 8.74
C TYR A 434 15.56 -8.15 10.21
N THR A 435 16.47 -8.92 10.80
CA THR A 435 16.37 -9.35 12.20
C THR A 435 16.48 -8.19 13.18
N GLN A 436 17.35 -7.21 12.90
CA GLN A 436 17.45 -5.97 13.68
C GLN A 436 16.18 -5.14 13.57
N TRP A 437 15.65 -4.99 12.35
CA TRP A 437 14.38 -4.30 12.12
C TRP A 437 13.24 -4.97 12.89
N LEU A 438 13.10 -6.29 12.77
CA LEU A 438 12.04 -7.04 13.43
C LEU A 438 12.13 -6.89 14.96
N LYS A 439 13.34 -6.96 15.53
CA LYS A 439 13.59 -6.77 16.98
C LYS A 439 13.11 -5.40 17.48
N PHE A 440 13.15 -4.38 16.61
CA PHE A 440 12.65 -3.04 16.90
C PHE A 440 11.14 -2.92 16.67
N ALA A 441 10.64 -3.32 15.50
CA ALA A 441 9.31 -2.98 15.02
C ALA A 441 8.18 -3.86 15.60
N TRP A 442 8.46 -5.10 16.04
CA TRP A 442 7.41 -6.07 16.38
C TRP A 442 6.42 -5.59 17.45
N LYS A 443 6.89 -4.84 18.46
CA LYS A 443 6.02 -4.30 19.51
C LYS A 443 5.06 -3.24 18.98
N LEU A 444 5.56 -2.37 18.08
CA LEU A 444 4.74 -1.36 17.45
C LEU A 444 3.70 -1.99 16.54
N ILE A 445 4.09 -3.02 15.78
CA ILE A 445 3.18 -3.75 14.89
C ILE A 445 2.01 -4.36 15.70
N LEU A 446 2.30 -4.95 16.87
CA LEU A 446 1.24 -5.44 17.77
C LEU A 446 0.30 -4.31 18.21
N VAL A 447 0.84 -3.13 18.56
CA VAL A 447 0.05 -1.96 18.94
C VAL A 447 -0.82 -1.48 17.77
N TRP A 448 -0.30 -1.44 16.55
CA TRP A 448 -1.07 -1.10 15.36
C TRP A 448 -2.20 -2.10 15.09
N VAL A 449 -1.93 -3.40 15.22
CA VAL A 449 -2.97 -4.45 15.12
C VAL A 449 -4.09 -4.18 16.12
N ILE A 450 -3.76 -3.88 17.37
CA ILE A 450 -4.75 -3.58 18.42
C ILE A 450 -5.55 -2.32 18.06
N ILE A 451 -4.89 -1.24 17.64
CA ILE A 451 -5.55 0.02 17.24
C ILE A 451 -6.50 -0.24 16.07
N CYS A 452 -6.10 -0.99 15.06
CA CYS A 452 -6.92 -1.33 13.90
C CYS A 452 -8.10 -2.21 14.27
N CYS A 453 -7.92 -3.24 15.12
CA CYS A 453 -9.02 -4.08 15.61
C CYS A 453 -10.05 -3.29 16.41
N ILE A 454 -9.61 -2.37 17.28
CA ILE A 454 -10.49 -1.47 18.03
C ILE A 454 -11.20 -0.52 17.05
N GLY A 455 -10.46 0.08 16.11
CA GLY A 455 -10.99 0.99 15.10
C GLY A 455 -12.09 0.36 14.25
N MET A 456 -11.88 -0.87 13.76
CA MET A 456 -12.88 -1.64 13.01
C MET A 456 -14.09 -2.02 13.87
N SER A 457 -13.88 -2.36 15.15
CA SER A 457 -14.97 -2.65 16.08
C SER A 457 -15.83 -1.41 16.34
N ILE A 458 -15.20 -0.24 16.49
CA ILE A 458 -15.91 1.05 16.61
C ILE A 458 -16.66 1.36 15.32
N ALA A 459 -16.03 1.16 14.15
CA ALA A 459 -16.66 1.36 12.85
C ALA A 459 -17.98 0.57 12.74
N LEU A 460 -17.98 -0.68 13.18
CA LEU A 460 -19.16 -1.53 13.22
C LEU A 460 -20.25 -0.97 14.14
N MET A 461 -19.89 -0.50 15.34
CA MET A 461 -20.86 0.02 16.32
C MET A 461 -21.53 1.31 15.87
N ILE A 462 -20.82 2.17 15.14
CA ILE A 462 -21.35 3.47 14.69
C ILE A 462 -22.03 3.40 13.31
N GLY A 463 -22.06 2.23 12.67
CA GLY A 463 -22.62 2.07 11.32
C GLY A 463 -21.84 2.85 10.25
N TYR A 464 -20.51 2.91 10.40
CA TYR A 464 -19.59 3.61 9.50
C TYR A 464 -19.71 3.18 8.04
#